data_AF-A0A314Y248-F1
#
_entry.id   AF-A0A314Y248-F1
#
_cell.length_a   1.000
_cell.length_b   1.000
_cell.length_c   1.000
_cell.angle_alpha   90.00
_cell.angle_beta   90.00
_cell.angle_gamma   90.00
#
_symmetry.space_group_name_H-M   'P 1'
#
loop_
_entity.id
_entity.type
_entity.pdbx_description
1 polymer ?
#
loop_
_entity_poly.entity_id
_entity_poly.type
_entity_poly.pdbx_seq_one_letter_code
_entity_poly.pdbx_strand_id
1 'polypeptide(L)'
;MVVTMHFRNPRLVHYFIRNFSLWSMKKDPYLESALSKNRRWIVNNQIKNIILRCPDQVATVRFIQKKFKTLDLQGKALNWLKKYPCCFQVYLQGDEYYCQLTKRMMGLVEEEESVKDMQEPVFVRD
;
A
#
# COMPACT_ATOMS: atom_id res chain seq x y z
N MET A 1 -28.27 5.04 28.24
CA MET A 1 -28.68 4.46 26.94
C MET A 1 -27.73 5.02 25.88
N VAL A 2 -27.27 4.20 24.93
CA VAL A 2 -26.27 4.63 23.92
C VAL A 2 -26.98 5.25 22.72
N VAL A 3 -26.53 6.44 22.29
CA VAL A 3 -27.03 7.11 21.07
C VAL A 3 -26.11 6.78 19.91
N THR A 4 -26.60 5.98 18.96
CA THR A 4 -25.83 5.52 17.80
C THR A 4 -25.72 6.63 16.74
N MET A 5 -24.62 7.39 16.74
CA MET A 5 -24.38 8.40 15.70
C MET A 5 -23.96 7.76 14.36
N HIS A 6 -24.91 7.64 13.43
CA HIS A 6 -24.64 7.26 12.04
C HIS A 6 -23.89 8.37 11.27
N PHE A 7 -22.55 8.36 11.31
CA PHE A 7 -21.71 9.24 10.47
C PHE A 7 -21.73 8.80 8.99
N ARG A 8 -22.80 9.20 8.29
CA ARG A 8 -22.98 9.01 6.84
C ARG A 8 -22.10 9.99 6.04
N ASN A 9 -20.81 9.68 5.90
CA ASN A 9 -19.81 10.58 5.30
C ASN A 9 -19.90 10.65 3.75
N PRO A 10 -20.28 11.80 3.13
CA PRO A 10 -20.51 11.90 1.69
C PRO A 10 -19.26 12.33 0.92
N ARG A 11 -18.28 11.42 0.75
CA ARG A 11 -17.01 11.70 0.01
C ARG A 11 -16.62 10.61 -1.00
N LEU A 12 -17.60 10.01 -1.67
CA LEU A 12 -17.42 8.77 -2.46
C LEU A 12 -16.83 8.92 -3.89
N VAL A 13 -16.57 10.13 -4.40
CA VAL A 13 -16.32 10.35 -5.85
C VAL A 13 -14.92 10.90 -6.19
N HIS A 14 -14.12 11.34 -5.21
CA HIS A 14 -12.91 12.16 -5.47
C HIS A 14 -11.58 11.53 -4.98
N TYR A 15 -11.43 10.20 -5.06
CA TYR A 15 -10.27 9.48 -4.52
C TYR A 15 -9.51 8.56 -5.50
N PHE A 16 -9.78 8.64 -6.81
CA PHE A 16 -9.06 7.89 -7.84
C PHE A 16 -7.94 8.67 -8.55
N ILE A 17 -7.89 9.99 -8.43
CA ILE A 17 -6.81 10.84 -8.96
C ILE A 17 -6.11 11.54 -7.79
N ARG A 18 -5.31 10.77 -7.05
CA ARG A 18 -4.28 11.32 -6.16
C ARG A 18 -2.93 11.07 -6.86
N ASN A 19 -2.41 12.09 -7.53
CA ASN A 19 -1.13 11.98 -8.24
C ASN A 19 -0.03 11.68 -7.23
N PHE A 20 0.58 10.49 -7.32
CA PHE A 20 1.72 10.08 -6.48
C PHE A 20 3.04 10.68 -7.03
N SER A 21 3.03 11.98 -7.28
CA SER A 21 4.10 12.73 -7.94
C SER A 21 4.68 13.81 -7.03
N LEU A 22 5.31 13.39 -5.93
CA LEU A 22 6.19 14.22 -5.10
C LEU A 22 7.21 13.30 -4.41
N TRP A 23 8.49 13.50 -4.74
CA TRP A 23 9.66 12.75 -4.27
C TRP A 23 10.88 13.59 -4.63
N SER A 24 11.75 13.89 -3.67
CA SER A 24 12.95 14.71 -3.91
C SER A 24 14.26 13.92 -3.77
N MET A 25 14.25 12.67 -4.26
CA MET A 25 15.40 12.20 -5.00
C MET A 25 15.09 12.37 -6.49
N LYS A 26 16.11 12.66 -7.30
CA LYS A 26 16.04 12.44 -8.75
C LYS A 26 16.02 10.92 -9.01
N LYS A 27 14.88 10.27 -8.71
CA LYS A 27 14.64 8.87 -9.08
C LYS A 27 14.79 8.80 -10.61
N ASP A 28 15.63 7.90 -11.11
CA ASP A 28 16.00 7.86 -12.54
C ASP A 28 14.74 7.74 -13.43
N PRO A 29 14.51 8.67 -14.39
CA PRO A 29 13.37 8.59 -15.30
C PRO A 29 13.34 7.31 -16.14
N TYR A 30 14.50 6.73 -16.44
CA TYR A 30 14.58 5.44 -17.12
C TYR A 30 14.13 4.29 -16.21
N LEU A 31 14.60 4.26 -14.96
CA LEU A 31 14.11 3.33 -13.93
C LEU A 31 12.59 3.42 -13.74
N GLU A 32 12.00 4.60 -13.58
CA GLU A 32 10.54 4.74 -13.47
C GLU A 32 9.81 4.31 -14.76
N SER A 33 10.37 4.61 -15.93
CA SER A 33 9.85 4.15 -17.24
C SER A 33 9.92 2.62 -17.40
N ALA A 34 10.82 1.93 -16.69
CA ALA A 34 10.90 0.48 -16.63
C ALA A 34 9.97 -0.11 -15.55
N LEU A 35 9.91 0.48 -14.37
CA LEU A 35 9.08 0.01 -13.23
C LEU A 35 7.59 0.20 -13.49
N SER A 36 7.18 1.33 -14.08
CA SER A 36 5.79 1.60 -14.51
C SER A 36 5.26 0.64 -15.59
N LYS A 37 6.15 -0.09 -16.28
CA LYS A 37 5.79 -1.16 -17.23
C LYS A 37 5.91 -2.56 -16.60
N ASN A 38 6.59 -2.69 -15.45
CA ASN A 38 6.82 -3.97 -14.79
C ASN A 38 5.64 -4.35 -13.89
N ARG A 39 4.68 -5.10 -14.44
CA ARG A 39 3.49 -5.63 -13.74
C ARG A 39 3.80 -6.29 -12.38
N ARG A 40 4.98 -6.91 -12.18
CA ARG A 40 5.35 -7.49 -10.86
C ARG A 40 5.60 -6.40 -9.82
N TRP A 41 6.31 -5.34 -10.20
CA TRP A 41 6.57 -4.18 -9.34
C TRP A 41 5.28 -3.40 -9.06
N ILE A 42 4.50 -3.09 -10.09
CA ILE A 42 3.23 -2.36 -9.98
C ILE A 42 2.33 -3.00 -8.93
N VAL A 43 2.15 -4.32 -9.03
CA VAL A 43 1.30 -5.10 -8.11
C VAL A 43 1.89 -5.14 -6.70
N ASN A 44 3.19 -5.37 -6.54
CA ASN A 44 3.81 -5.41 -5.21
C ASN A 44 3.74 -4.02 -4.53
N ASN A 45 3.90 -2.93 -5.27
CA ASN A 45 3.74 -1.56 -4.77
C ASN A 45 2.27 -1.22 -4.46
N GLN A 46 1.31 -1.69 -5.27
CA GLN A 46 -0.11 -1.59 -4.96
C GLN A 46 -0.49 -2.34 -3.68
N ILE A 47 0.03 -3.56 -3.47
CA ILE A 47 -0.17 -4.33 -2.24
C ILE A 47 0.47 -3.59 -1.05
N LYS A 48 1.70 -3.07 -1.19
CA LYS A 48 2.36 -2.21 -0.17
C LYS A 48 1.43 -1.07 0.25
N ASN A 49 0.93 -0.31 -0.73
CA ASN A 49 0.07 0.85 -0.52
C ASN A 49 -1.36 0.52 -0.08
N ILE A 50 -1.77 -0.76 -0.12
CA ILE A 50 -3.01 -1.25 0.51
C ILE A 50 -2.75 -1.57 1.99
N ILE A 51 -1.65 -2.27 2.29
CA ILE A 51 -1.29 -2.67 3.66
C ILE A 51 -0.99 -1.43 4.53
N LEU A 52 -0.23 -0.47 4.02
CA LEU A 52 0.10 0.79 4.72
C LEU A 52 -1.12 1.71 4.99
N ARG A 53 -2.30 1.40 4.45
CA ARG A 53 -3.57 2.11 4.72
C ARG A 53 -4.46 1.40 5.73
N CYS A 54 -4.09 0.21 6.18
CA CYS A 54 -4.76 -0.46 7.29
C CYS A 54 -4.19 0.09 8.62
N PRO A 55 -5.03 0.36 9.64
CA PRO A 55 -4.59 1.02 10.87
C PRO A 55 -3.50 0.23 11.60
N ASP A 56 -3.61 -1.10 11.60
CA ASP A 56 -2.64 -2.01 12.23
C ASP A 56 -1.50 -2.42 11.28
N GLN A 57 -1.42 -1.84 10.07
CA GLN A 57 -0.53 -2.26 8.97
C GLN A 57 -0.64 -3.76 8.61
N VAL A 58 -1.79 -4.36 8.90
CA VAL A 58 -2.17 -5.73 8.56
C VAL A 58 -3.40 -5.72 7.66
N ALA A 59 -3.38 -6.54 6.60
CA ALA A 59 -4.51 -6.71 5.68
C ALA A 59 -4.87 -8.19 5.53
N THR A 60 -6.17 -8.53 5.48
CA THR A 60 -6.56 -9.91 5.24
C THR A 60 -6.37 -10.31 3.79
N VAL A 61 -6.02 -11.57 3.55
CA VAL A 61 -5.87 -12.10 2.19
C VAL A 61 -7.21 -12.13 1.45
N ARG A 62 -8.35 -12.21 2.16
CA ARG A 62 -9.69 -12.06 1.55
C ARG A 62 -9.93 -10.62 1.08
N PHE A 63 -9.48 -9.60 1.81
CA PHE A 63 -9.54 -8.20 1.38
C PHE A 63 -8.64 -7.94 0.16
N ILE A 64 -7.40 -8.44 0.17
CA ILE A 64 -6.49 -8.33 -0.98
C ILE A 64 -7.02 -9.10 -2.19
N GLN A 65 -7.64 -10.28 -2.01
CA GLN A 65 -8.27 -11.02 -3.11
C GLN A 65 -9.40 -10.24 -3.81
N LYS A 66 -10.16 -9.43 -3.06
CA LYS A 66 -11.15 -8.50 -3.65
C LYS A 66 -10.46 -7.43 -4.50
N LYS A 67 -9.31 -6.90 -4.04
CA LYS A 67 -8.50 -5.93 -4.79
C LYS A 67 -7.76 -6.55 -6.00
N PHE A 68 -7.37 -7.82 -5.96
CA PHE A 68 -6.72 -8.51 -7.09
C PHE A 68 -7.55 -8.47 -8.38
N LYS A 69 -8.89 -8.51 -8.27
CA LYS A 69 -9.79 -8.29 -9.42
C LYS A 69 -9.60 -6.91 -10.06
N THR A 70 -9.41 -5.87 -9.24
CA THR A 70 -9.12 -4.50 -9.70
C THR A 70 -7.64 -4.27 -10.07
N LEU A 71 -6.76 -5.24 -9.86
CA LEU A 71 -5.38 -5.24 -10.36
C LEU A 71 -5.23 -6.08 -11.65
N ASP A 72 -6.34 -6.55 -12.22
CA ASP A 72 -6.42 -7.51 -13.34
C ASP A 72 -5.53 -8.75 -13.12
N LEU A 73 -5.54 -9.34 -11.92
CA LEU A 73 -4.72 -10.51 -11.60
C LEU A 73 -5.52 -11.81 -11.63
N GLN A 74 -5.27 -12.60 -12.68
CA GLN A 74 -5.72 -13.99 -12.75
C GLN A 74 -4.96 -14.85 -11.73
N GLY A 75 -5.56 -15.11 -10.57
CA GLY A 75 -5.02 -16.03 -9.58
C GLY A 75 -5.50 -15.81 -8.14
N LYS A 76 -5.04 -16.68 -7.24
CA LYS A 76 -5.24 -16.53 -5.79
C LYS A 76 -4.21 -15.57 -5.21
N ALA A 77 -4.66 -14.54 -4.49
CA ALA A 77 -3.79 -13.57 -3.83
C ALA A 77 -2.79 -14.24 -2.87
N LEU A 78 -3.22 -15.30 -2.17
CA LEU A 78 -2.36 -16.12 -1.32
C LEU A 78 -1.13 -16.67 -2.05
N ASN A 79 -1.30 -17.11 -3.31
CA ASN A 79 -0.23 -17.68 -4.12
C ASN A 79 0.76 -16.60 -4.59
N TRP A 80 0.27 -15.37 -4.84
CA TRP A 80 1.12 -14.24 -5.17
C TRP A 80 1.93 -13.76 -3.97
N LEU A 81 1.30 -13.61 -2.80
CA LEU A 81 1.98 -13.21 -1.57
C LEU A 81 3.08 -14.23 -1.19
N LYS A 82 2.77 -15.53 -1.25
CA LYS A 82 3.75 -16.63 -1.05
C LYS A 82 4.90 -16.64 -2.07
N LYS A 83 4.77 -15.97 -3.22
CA LYS A 83 5.85 -15.83 -4.23
C LYS A 83 6.86 -14.73 -3.89
N TYR A 84 6.52 -13.79 -3.01
CA TYR A 84 7.39 -12.68 -2.60
C TYR A 84 7.53 -12.58 -1.06
N PRO A 85 8.02 -13.65 -0.39
CA PRO A 85 8.14 -13.69 1.08
C PRO A 85 9.16 -12.68 1.64
N CYS A 86 9.99 -12.08 0.79
CA CYS A 86 10.86 -10.95 1.15
C CYS A 86 10.08 -9.65 1.39
N CYS A 87 8.97 -9.43 0.65
CA CYS A 87 8.12 -8.24 0.78
C CYS A 87 6.98 -8.47 1.77
N PHE A 88 6.34 -9.64 1.73
CA PHE A 88 5.11 -9.93 2.46
C PHE A 88 5.26 -11.12 3.41
N GLN A 89 4.99 -10.91 4.69
CA GLN A 89 4.78 -11.98 5.65
C GLN A 89 3.30 -12.37 5.62
N VAL A 90 3.01 -13.67 5.49
CA VAL A 90 1.64 -14.22 5.51
C VAL A 90 1.52 -15.19 6.68
N TYR A 91 0.45 -15.08 7.45
CA TYR A 91 0.16 -15.97 8.57
C TYR A 91 -1.34 -16.33 8.63
N LEU A 92 -1.67 -17.35 9.40
CA LEU A 92 -3.04 -17.80 9.66
C LEU A 92 -3.38 -17.46 11.12
N GLN A 93 -4.56 -16.86 11.35
CA GLN A 93 -5.06 -16.56 12.68
C GLN A 93 -6.54 -16.93 12.74
N GLY A 94 -6.88 -17.99 13.49
CA GLY A 94 -8.17 -18.67 13.35
C GLY A 94 -8.31 -19.28 11.95
N ASP A 95 -9.42 -18.99 11.27
CA ASP A 95 -9.72 -19.44 9.88
C ASP A 95 -9.30 -18.42 8.80
N GLU A 96 -8.87 -17.20 9.16
CA GLU A 96 -8.50 -16.18 8.18
C GLU A 96 -6.99 -16.03 8.01
N TYR A 97 -6.55 -15.99 6.75
CA TYR A 97 -5.17 -15.64 6.38
C TYR A 97 -5.01 -14.12 6.40
N TYR A 98 -3.98 -13.66 7.11
CA TYR A 98 -3.56 -12.27 7.20
C TYR A 98 -2.20 -12.10 6.52
N CYS A 99 -1.90 -10.89 6.09
CA CYS A 99 -0.55 -10.53 5.69
C CYS A 99 -0.19 -9.09 6.08
N GLN A 100 1.12 -8.90 6.24
CA GLN A 100 1.77 -7.65 6.61
C GLN A 100 3.06 -7.51 5.78
N LEU A 101 3.67 -6.33 5.80
CA LEU A 101 5.02 -6.15 5.26
C LEU A 101 6.03 -6.86 6.17
N THR A 102 7.12 -7.40 5.62
CA THR A 102 8.21 -7.95 6.45
C THR A 102 8.90 -6.83 7.24
N LYS A 103 9.55 -7.13 8.37
CA LYS A 103 10.32 -6.13 9.13
C LYS A 103 11.34 -5.36 8.26
N ARG A 104 11.98 -6.05 7.30
CA ARG A 104 12.90 -5.41 6.33
C ARG A 104 12.17 -4.49 5.35
N MET A 105 10.98 -4.89 4.89
CA MET A 105 10.16 -4.08 4.00
C MET A 105 9.52 -2.89 4.71
N MET A 106 9.25 -3.00 6.02
CA MET A 106 8.83 -1.89 6.88
C MET A 106 9.96 -0.88 7.10
N GLY A 107 11.17 -1.32 7.47
CA GLY A 107 12.31 -0.40 7.59
C GLY A 107 12.62 0.37 6.31
N LEU A 108 12.43 -0.25 5.13
CA LEU A 108 12.54 0.44 3.84
C LEU A 108 11.39 1.43 3.55
N VAL A 109 10.23 1.31 4.21
CA VAL A 109 9.14 2.29 4.14
C VAL A 109 9.37 3.42 5.14
N GLU A 110 9.80 3.09 6.37
CA GLU A 110 10.17 4.06 7.40
C GLU A 110 11.32 4.96 6.91
N GLU A 111 12.33 4.39 6.24
CA GLU A 111 13.37 5.14 5.52
C GLU A 111 12.79 5.99 4.36
N GLU A 112 11.86 5.43 3.57
CA GLU A 112 11.16 6.17 2.50
C GLU A 112 10.28 7.31 3.04
N GLU A 113 9.86 7.27 4.29
CA GLU A 113 9.00 8.29 4.94
C GLU A 113 9.82 9.32 5.70
N SER A 114 10.82 8.93 6.49
CA SER A 114 11.75 9.88 7.11
C SER A 114 12.50 10.76 6.10
N VAL A 115 12.82 10.21 4.91
CA VAL A 115 13.42 10.99 3.81
C VAL A 115 12.41 11.95 3.17
N LYS A 116 11.09 11.71 3.25
CA LYS A 116 10.08 12.71 2.84
C LYS A 116 9.96 13.81 3.88
N ASP A 117 9.89 13.47 5.16
CA ASP A 117 9.75 14.44 6.25
C ASP A 117 10.95 15.42 6.30
N MET A 118 12.15 14.96 5.94
CA MET A 118 13.35 15.80 5.77
C MET A 118 13.39 16.61 4.45
N GLN A 119 12.48 16.34 3.51
CA GLN A 119 12.43 16.94 2.16
C GLN A 119 11.19 17.80 1.91
N GLU A 120 10.14 17.72 2.74
CA GLU A 120 9.05 18.68 2.68
C GLU A 120 9.58 20.07 3.07
N PRO A 121 9.48 21.08 2.18
CA PRO A 121 9.85 22.44 2.56
C PRO A 121 8.88 22.90 3.66
N VAL A 122 9.43 23.32 4.80
CA VAL A 122 8.64 23.90 5.88
C VAL A 122 7.90 25.12 5.32
N PHE A 123 6.59 24.97 5.11
CA PHE A 123 5.71 26.05 4.69
C PHE A 123 5.54 27.02 5.86
N VAL A 124 6.54 27.90 6.04
CA VAL A 124 6.40 29.13 6.80
C VAL A 124 5.22 29.89 6.19
N ARG A 125 4.23 30.19 7.02
CA ARG A 125 3.18 31.13 6.68
C ARG A 125 3.58 32.49 7.22
N ASP A 126 3.87 33.39 6.31
CA ASP A 126 3.79 34.84 6.54
C ASP A 126 2.31 35.27 6.63
#